data_AF-A0A8C5QZX8-F1
#
_entry.id   AF-A0A8C5QZX8-F1
#
_cell.length_a   1.000
_cell.length_b   1.000
_cell.length_c   1.000
_cell.angle_alpha   90.00
_cell.angle_beta   90.00
_cell.angle_gamma   90.00
#
_symmetry.space_group_name_H-M   'P 1'
#
loop_
_entity.id
_entity.type
_entity.pdbx_description
1 polymer ?
#
loop_
_entity_poly.entity_id
_entity_poly.type
_entity_poly.pdbx_seq_one_letter_code
_entity_poly.pdbx_strand_id
1 'polypeptide(L)'
;MVRTSHRKPTRKSPNTPGRPSVSPISAYFDAPTPRPSTRSPTKMAASPSRPEASSTEGQSTIRRLEALIVELPTRAELPTRSDFKEMLDNMQATFGREIADVRADISAIDTWVTQLEARAGDQAPGAHDADPLMECRYSDMHRRLDDLENRTRRHNIRVGGVHEGVTETKDFLLGAFVHILGCPPLPFTAIDRAHRALRPKAATEAAPPRDIICHLPDFALKDAIMQKARTRRKWRFAEETIELYQDLSPHTLSARRALRPVTQLLQEAELPYRWGFPLSL
;
A
#
# COMPACT_ATOMS: atom_id res chain seq x y z
N MET A 1 -16.48 -31.72 -24.29
CA MET A 1 -15.09 -31.22 -24.36
C MET A 1 -15.16 -29.81 -24.95
N VAL A 2 -14.76 -28.70 -24.34
CA VAL A 2 -14.01 -28.37 -23.12
C VAL A 2 -14.51 -26.98 -22.69
N ARG A 3 -14.91 -26.83 -21.42
CA ARG A 3 -15.02 -25.53 -20.73
C ARG A 3 -13.61 -25.03 -20.45
N THR A 4 -13.31 -23.73 -20.59
CA THR A 4 -12.42 -23.06 -19.62
C THR A 4 -12.53 -21.54 -19.68
N SER A 5 -12.53 -20.98 -18.47
CA SER A 5 -12.85 -19.63 -18.07
C SER A 5 -11.61 -18.75 -17.98
N HIS A 6 -11.88 -17.44 -18.11
CA HIS A 6 -11.03 -16.27 -17.93
C HIS A 6 -9.91 -16.34 -16.87
N ARG A 7 -8.72 -15.86 -17.23
CA ARG A 7 -7.65 -15.42 -16.32
C ARG A 7 -7.52 -13.89 -16.36
N LYS A 8 -7.66 -13.23 -15.21
CA LYS A 8 -7.32 -11.80 -15.00
C LYS A 8 -5.85 -11.66 -14.57
N PRO A 9 -5.17 -10.54 -14.88
CA PRO A 9 -3.79 -10.29 -14.46
C PRO A 9 -3.73 -9.60 -13.09
N THR A 10 -2.84 -10.06 -12.21
CA THR A 10 -2.54 -9.43 -10.91
C THR A 10 -1.29 -8.56 -11.00
N ARG A 11 -1.43 -7.32 -10.51
CA ARG A 11 -0.43 -6.26 -10.44
C ARG A 11 0.53 -6.50 -9.26
N LYS A 12 1.85 -6.54 -9.53
CA LYS A 12 2.90 -6.62 -8.50
C LYS A 12 3.07 -5.25 -7.81
N SER A 13 3.31 -5.27 -6.49
CA SER A 13 3.73 -4.13 -5.67
C SER A 13 4.91 -4.56 -4.77
N PRO A 14 5.67 -3.59 -4.21
CA PRO A 14 7.08 -3.77 -3.89
C PRO A 14 7.34 -4.38 -2.50
N ASN A 15 8.52 -4.96 -2.37
CA ASN A 15 9.12 -5.54 -1.16
C ASN A 15 9.16 -4.55 0.02
N THR A 16 8.78 -5.02 1.21
CA THR A 16 9.18 -4.46 2.51
C THR A 16 9.36 -5.63 3.50
N PRO A 17 10.43 -5.67 4.32
CA PRO A 17 10.70 -6.82 5.19
C PRO A 17 10.06 -6.64 6.58
N GLY A 18 9.49 -7.71 7.14
CA GLY A 18 9.34 -7.87 8.59
C GLY A 18 8.00 -8.44 9.10
N ARG A 19 8.03 -9.69 9.61
CA ARG A 19 7.64 -10.11 10.98
C ARG A 19 7.67 -11.65 11.08
N PRO A 20 8.23 -12.25 12.15
CA PRO A 20 8.04 -13.67 12.42
C PRO A 20 6.61 -13.94 12.94
N SER A 21 6.03 -15.03 12.48
CA SER A 21 4.69 -15.51 12.83
C SER A 21 4.61 -15.92 14.30
N VAL A 22 3.64 -15.37 15.04
CA VAL A 22 3.27 -15.84 16.37
C VAL A 22 2.44 -17.11 16.21
N SER A 23 2.87 -18.23 16.79
CA SER A 23 2.09 -19.47 16.88
C SER A 23 0.90 -19.29 17.84
N PRO A 24 -0.26 -19.90 17.57
CA PRO A 24 -1.43 -19.75 18.43
C PRO A 24 -1.27 -20.55 19.73
N ILE A 25 -1.56 -19.89 20.85
CA ILE A 25 -1.49 -20.40 22.23
C ILE A 25 -2.40 -21.62 22.49
N SER A 26 -3.27 -21.99 21.55
CA SER A 26 -4.22 -23.10 21.67
C SER A 26 -3.58 -24.49 21.67
N ALA A 27 -2.31 -24.63 21.30
CA ALA A 27 -1.65 -25.95 21.22
C ALA A 27 -1.24 -26.54 22.58
N TYR A 28 -1.33 -25.78 23.67
CA TYR A 28 -0.83 -26.19 25.00
C TYR A 28 -1.90 -26.75 25.96
N PHE A 29 -3.19 -26.59 25.67
CA PHE A 29 -4.26 -26.91 26.64
C PHE A 29 -5.01 -28.24 26.39
N ASP A 30 -4.79 -28.93 25.25
CA ASP A 30 -5.63 -30.07 24.83
C ASP A 30 -4.92 -31.45 24.74
N ALA A 31 -3.80 -31.67 25.44
CA ALA A 31 -3.18 -33.01 25.45
C ALA A 31 -3.79 -33.92 26.56
N PRO A 32 -4.39 -35.08 26.22
CA PRO A 32 -4.94 -36.00 27.22
C PRO A 32 -3.84 -36.84 27.87
N THR A 33 -3.81 -36.84 29.21
CA THR A 33 -2.93 -37.70 30.02
C THR A 33 -3.28 -39.19 29.86
N PRO A 34 -2.32 -40.10 29.63
CA PRO A 34 -2.61 -41.53 29.66
C PRO A 34 -2.66 -42.07 31.10
N ARG A 35 -3.76 -42.75 31.44
CA ARG A 35 -3.89 -43.64 32.61
C ARG A 35 -3.02 -44.89 32.42
N PRO A 36 -2.53 -45.53 33.51
CA PRO A 36 -1.74 -46.75 33.39
C PRO A 36 -2.65 -47.97 33.20
N SER A 37 -2.61 -48.61 32.03
CA SER A 37 -3.29 -49.89 31.78
C SER A 37 -2.32 -51.07 31.96
N THR A 38 -2.68 -51.92 32.91
CA THR A 38 -2.67 -53.39 32.85
C THR A 38 -1.42 -54.10 32.30
N ARG A 39 -0.72 -54.76 33.22
CA ARG A 39 0.24 -55.86 33.02
C ARG A 39 -0.30 -56.90 32.02
N SER A 40 0.46 -57.11 30.95
CA SER A 40 0.37 -58.28 30.06
C SER A 40 1.44 -59.32 30.42
N PRO A 41 1.26 -60.60 30.06
CA PRO A 41 1.67 -61.70 30.92
C PRO A 41 2.81 -62.60 30.35
N THR A 42 3.50 -63.23 31.29
CA THR A 42 4.21 -64.52 31.26
C THR A 42 5.43 -64.74 30.35
N LYS A 43 6.54 -65.14 30.99
CA LYS A 43 7.33 -66.31 30.55
C LYS A 43 7.89 -67.02 31.78
N MET A 44 7.32 -68.20 32.06
CA MET A 44 7.81 -69.16 33.04
C MET A 44 9.22 -69.61 32.64
N ALA A 45 10.15 -69.60 33.59
CA ALA A 45 11.40 -70.33 33.51
C ALA A 45 11.52 -71.20 34.77
N ALA A 46 11.80 -72.48 34.53
CA ALA A 46 11.70 -73.59 35.45
C ALA A 46 12.67 -73.51 36.63
N SER A 47 12.25 -74.08 37.76
CA SER A 47 13.12 -74.41 38.88
C SER A 47 14.30 -75.29 38.45
N PRO A 48 15.55 -74.93 38.77
CA PRO A 48 16.61 -75.91 38.93
C PRO A 48 16.88 -76.09 40.42
N SER A 49 16.88 -77.36 40.80
CA SER A 49 17.29 -77.93 42.07
C SER A 49 18.58 -77.34 42.67
N ARG A 50 18.56 -77.26 44.00
CA ARG A 50 19.68 -77.05 44.92
C ARG A 50 21.00 -77.68 44.42
N PRO A 51 22.10 -76.91 44.44
CA PRO A 51 23.40 -77.46 44.76
C PRO A 51 24.00 -76.78 45.99
N GLU A 52 24.83 -77.54 46.67
CA GLU A 52 25.48 -77.19 47.92
C GLU A 52 26.61 -76.16 47.72
N ALA A 53 26.79 -75.33 48.74
CA ALA A 53 27.97 -74.56 49.16
C ALA A 53 29.09 -74.26 48.14
N SER A 54 29.35 -72.97 47.88
CA SER A 54 30.70 -72.39 48.04
C SER A 54 30.68 -70.85 48.04
N SER A 55 31.64 -70.25 48.75
CA SER A 55 31.64 -68.90 49.29
C SER A 55 32.47 -67.90 48.46
N THR A 56 31.97 -67.48 47.28
CA THR A 56 32.70 -66.51 46.42
C THR A 56 31.84 -65.56 45.56
N GLU A 57 30.51 -65.47 45.72
CA GLU A 57 29.67 -64.52 44.96
C GLU A 57 29.36 -63.20 45.68
N GLY A 58 29.64 -63.09 46.98
CA GLY A 58 29.34 -61.89 47.76
C GLY A 58 30.15 -60.65 47.38
N GLN A 59 31.31 -60.80 46.75
CA GLN A 59 32.25 -59.68 46.57
C GLN A 59 31.94 -58.75 45.38
N SER A 60 31.18 -59.20 44.38
CA SER A 60 30.90 -58.41 43.17
C SER A 60 29.65 -57.51 43.30
N THR A 61 28.68 -57.93 44.12
CA THR A 61 27.50 -57.12 44.46
C THR A 61 27.85 -56.03 45.48
N ILE A 62 28.72 -56.35 46.43
CA ILE A 62 29.24 -55.39 47.43
C ILE A 62 29.94 -54.22 46.74
N ARG A 63 30.88 -54.47 45.81
CA ARG A 63 31.58 -53.40 45.08
C ARG A 63 30.65 -52.49 44.27
N ARG A 64 29.56 -53.06 43.74
CA ARG A 64 28.58 -52.30 42.95
C ARG A 64 27.68 -51.43 43.82
N LEU A 65 27.35 -51.90 45.02
CA LEU A 65 26.65 -51.10 46.03
C LEU A 65 27.55 -50.03 46.65
N GLU A 66 28.83 -50.33 46.89
CA GLU A 66 29.81 -49.35 47.38
C GLU A 66 30.03 -48.19 46.39
N ALA A 67 30.08 -48.48 45.08
CA ALA A 67 30.17 -47.43 44.07
C ALA A 67 28.94 -46.50 44.03
N LEU A 68 27.73 -47.06 44.18
CA LEU A 68 26.49 -46.28 44.25
C LEU A 68 26.35 -45.48 45.57
N ILE A 69 26.94 -45.97 46.67
CA ILE A 69 26.96 -45.26 47.96
C ILE A 69 27.88 -44.04 47.92
N VAL A 70 28.97 -44.07 47.14
CA VAL A 70 29.87 -42.93 46.94
C VAL A 70 29.26 -41.85 46.03
N GLU A 71 28.37 -42.22 45.10
CA GLU A 71 27.66 -41.26 44.23
C GLU A 71 26.39 -40.66 44.85
N LEU A 72 25.91 -41.21 45.98
CA LEU A 72 24.77 -40.63 46.69
C LEU A 72 25.25 -39.44 47.53
N PRO A 73 24.63 -38.25 47.39
CA PRO A 73 24.99 -37.11 48.22
C PRO A 73 24.84 -37.48 49.69
N THR A 74 25.87 -37.14 50.48
CA THR A 74 25.89 -37.43 51.91
C THR A 74 24.69 -36.73 52.56
N ARG A 75 24.12 -37.24 53.68
CA ARG A 75 22.94 -36.64 54.34
C ARG A 75 23.07 -35.13 54.68
N ALA A 76 24.28 -34.58 54.68
CA ALA A 76 24.58 -33.16 54.85
C ALA A 76 24.42 -32.31 53.58
N GLU A 77 24.30 -32.93 52.40
CA GLU A 77 24.15 -32.28 51.09
C GLU A 77 22.69 -32.29 50.59
N LEU A 78 21.79 -32.97 51.33
CA LEU A 78 20.35 -32.94 51.06
C LEU A 78 19.72 -31.71 51.70
N PRO A 79 18.89 -30.94 50.96
CA PRO A 79 18.21 -29.77 51.51
C PRO A 79 17.37 -30.17 52.73
N THR A 80 17.62 -29.48 53.83
CA THR A 80 16.97 -29.70 55.12
C THR A 80 15.58 -29.04 55.10
N ARG A 81 14.69 -29.39 56.03
CA ARG A 81 13.37 -28.73 56.16
C ARG A 81 13.47 -27.21 56.31
N SER A 82 14.56 -26.71 56.90
CA SER A 82 14.89 -25.28 56.95
C SER A 82 15.12 -24.70 55.55
N ASP A 83 15.89 -25.39 54.72
CA ASP A 83 16.33 -24.90 53.42
C ASP A 83 15.15 -24.82 52.44
N PHE A 84 14.22 -25.78 52.52
CA PHE A 84 12.94 -25.70 51.81
C PHE A 84 12.06 -24.56 52.31
N LYS A 85 12.06 -24.29 53.62
CA LYS A 85 11.31 -23.17 54.19
C LYS A 85 11.90 -21.83 53.72
N GLU A 86 13.22 -21.69 53.75
CA GLU A 86 13.91 -20.51 53.22
C GLU A 86 13.70 -20.35 51.72
N MET A 87 13.71 -21.43 50.94
CA MET A 87 13.40 -21.38 49.51
C MET A 87 11.95 -20.94 49.25
N LEU A 88 10.99 -21.42 50.04
CA LEU A 88 9.58 -21.00 49.96
C LEU A 88 9.40 -19.54 50.40
N ASP A 89 10.07 -19.12 51.47
CA ASP A 89 10.02 -17.73 51.95
C ASP A 89 10.67 -16.79 50.92
N ASN A 90 11.77 -17.21 50.29
CA ASN A 90 12.43 -16.49 49.20
C ASN A 90 11.54 -16.43 47.95
N MET A 91 10.90 -17.54 47.55
CA MET A 91 9.95 -17.56 46.44
C MET A 91 8.72 -16.69 46.72
N GLN A 92 8.22 -16.72 47.94
CA GLN A 92 7.10 -15.87 48.36
C GLN A 92 7.50 -14.39 48.34
N ALA A 93 8.72 -14.06 48.74
CA ALA A 93 9.26 -12.71 48.68
C ALA A 93 9.50 -12.23 47.24
N THR A 94 10.02 -13.09 46.35
CA THR A 94 10.19 -12.74 44.93
C THR A 94 8.86 -12.56 44.24
N PHE A 95 7.91 -13.50 44.40
CA PHE A 95 6.56 -13.32 43.84
C PHE A 95 5.85 -12.09 44.40
N GLY A 96 6.02 -11.79 45.70
CA GLY A 96 5.49 -10.57 46.30
C GLY A 96 6.04 -9.30 45.65
N ARG A 97 7.33 -9.28 45.31
CA ARG A 97 7.98 -8.16 44.62
C ARG A 97 7.50 -8.03 43.18
N GLU A 98 7.50 -9.12 42.41
CA GLU A 98 7.02 -9.13 41.02
C GLU A 98 5.55 -8.70 40.92
N ILE A 99 4.70 -9.13 41.86
CA ILE A 99 3.29 -8.68 41.92
C ILE A 99 3.20 -7.19 42.24
N ALA A 100 4.07 -6.65 43.09
CA ALA A 100 4.11 -5.23 43.39
C ALA A 100 4.54 -4.41 42.17
N ASP A 101 5.54 -4.88 41.43
CA ASP A 101 6.03 -4.24 40.20
C ASP A 101 4.96 -4.24 39.10
N VAL A 102 4.29 -5.39 38.86
CA VAL A 102 3.15 -5.46 37.92
C VAL A 102 2.00 -4.53 38.32
N ARG A 103 1.71 -4.40 39.63
CA ARG A 103 0.69 -3.46 40.11
C ARG A 103 1.09 -2.00 39.86
N ALA A 104 2.38 -1.67 40.04
CA ALA A 104 2.90 -0.34 39.73
C ALA A 104 2.78 -0.04 38.24
N ASP A 105 3.16 -0.98 37.38
CA ASP A 105 3.04 -0.84 35.92
C ASP A 105 1.58 -0.69 35.47
N ILE A 106 0.65 -1.48 36.04
CA ILE A 106 -0.78 -1.35 35.76
C ILE A 106 -1.28 0.04 36.16
N SER A 107 -0.88 0.54 37.34
CA SER A 107 -1.27 1.90 37.76
C SER A 107 -0.68 2.98 36.86
N ALA A 108 0.56 2.80 36.38
CA ALA A 108 1.17 3.71 35.43
C ALA A 108 0.43 3.69 34.09
N ILE A 109 0.09 2.52 33.57
CA ILE A 109 -0.73 2.36 32.36
C ILE A 109 -2.09 3.02 32.54
N ASP A 110 -2.75 2.82 33.68
CA ASP A 110 -4.06 3.42 33.99
C ASP A 110 -4.00 4.96 33.95
N THR A 111 -2.97 5.56 34.57
CA THR A 111 -2.76 7.01 34.48
C THR A 111 -2.48 7.47 33.05
N TRP A 112 -1.72 6.68 32.27
CA TRP A 112 -1.43 6.98 30.88
C TRP A 112 -2.68 6.90 29.99
N VAL A 113 -3.50 5.86 30.18
CA VAL A 113 -4.77 5.68 29.49
C VAL A 113 -5.72 6.82 29.85
N THR A 114 -5.85 7.16 31.13
CA THR A 114 -6.65 8.31 31.57
C THR A 114 -6.18 9.63 30.94
N GLN A 115 -4.86 9.84 30.84
CA GLN A 115 -4.30 11.03 30.18
C GLN A 115 -4.53 11.02 28.66
N LEU A 116 -4.43 9.85 28.02
CA LEU A 116 -4.72 9.69 26.59
C LEU A 116 -6.19 9.90 26.31
N GLU A 117 -7.09 9.39 27.15
CA GLU A 117 -8.53 9.59 27.06
C GLU A 117 -8.92 11.04 27.30
N ALA A 118 -8.28 11.74 28.26
CA ALA A 118 -8.49 13.17 28.45
C ALA A 118 -8.02 13.98 27.23
N ARG A 119 -6.83 13.68 26.69
CA ARG A 119 -6.32 14.34 25.48
C ARG A 119 -7.18 14.01 24.25
N ALA A 120 -7.66 12.78 24.13
CA ALA A 120 -8.52 12.36 23.04
C ALA A 120 -9.92 12.99 23.19
N GLY A 121 -10.44 13.12 24.40
CA GLY A 121 -11.69 13.81 24.72
C GLY A 121 -11.62 15.31 24.43
N ASP A 122 -10.49 15.95 24.72
CA ASP A 122 -10.24 17.36 24.37
C ASP A 122 -10.05 17.56 22.84
N GLN A 123 -9.53 16.55 22.13
CA GLN A 123 -9.38 16.57 20.68
C GLN A 123 -10.65 16.13 19.92
N ALA A 124 -11.56 15.39 20.58
CA ALA A 124 -12.76 14.83 19.98
C ALA A 124 -13.76 15.88 19.44
N PRO A 125 -14.04 17.02 20.12
CA PRO A 125 -14.94 18.03 19.54
C PRO A 125 -14.29 18.86 18.44
N GLY A 126 -12.99 18.68 18.13
CA GLY A 126 -12.28 19.47 17.11
C GLY A 126 -11.79 18.70 15.89
N ALA A 127 -11.65 17.37 15.96
CA ALA A 127 -11.06 16.56 14.89
C ALA A 127 -12.08 15.77 14.06
N HIS A 128 -13.26 15.45 14.62
CA HIS A 128 -14.31 14.69 13.92
C HIS A 128 -15.33 15.58 13.21
N ASP A 129 -15.53 16.81 13.71
CA ASP A 129 -16.17 17.87 12.96
C ASP A 129 -15.08 18.53 12.11
N ALA A 130 -14.75 17.92 10.97
CA ALA A 130 -14.12 18.67 9.89
C ALA A 130 -15.02 19.87 9.63
N ASP A 131 -14.65 21.02 10.21
CA ASP A 131 -15.45 22.23 10.24
C ASP A 131 -16.04 22.44 8.84
N PRO A 132 -17.37 22.43 8.65
CA PRO A 132 -17.97 22.58 7.33
C PRO A 132 -17.47 23.86 6.64
N LEU A 133 -17.02 24.85 7.42
CA LEU A 133 -16.33 26.03 6.91
C LEU A 133 -14.96 25.71 6.29
N MET A 134 -14.19 24.78 6.85
CA MET A 134 -12.90 24.35 6.31
C MET A 134 -13.05 23.55 5.02
N GLU A 135 -14.00 22.62 4.95
CA GLU A 135 -14.30 21.89 3.71
C GLU A 135 -14.85 22.84 2.61
N CYS A 136 -15.72 23.78 3.01
CA CYS A 136 -16.19 24.84 2.12
C CYS A 136 -15.03 25.72 1.63
N ARG A 137 -14.11 26.11 2.51
CA ARG A 137 -12.93 26.91 2.14
C ARG A 137 -11.99 26.12 1.23
N TYR A 138 -11.78 24.84 1.50
CA TYR A 138 -10.92 23.97 0.69
C TYR A 138 -11.48 23.81 -0.73
N SER A 139 -12.78 23.53 -0.84
CA SER A 139 -13.46 23.42 -2.14
C SER A 139 -13.48 24.74 -2.91
N ASP A 140 -13.72 25.88 -2.25
CA ASP A 140 -13.64 27.21 -2.87
C ASP A 140 -12.21 27.53 -3.34
N MET A 141 -11.19 27.23 -2.54
CA MET A 141 -9.78 27.39 -2.93
C MET A 141 -9.44 26.52 -4.14
N HIS A 142 -9.85 25.26 -4.16
CA HIS A 142 -9.66 24.38 -5.33
C HIS A 142 -10.33 24.92 -6.58
N ARG A 143 -11.57 25.39 -6.46
CA ARG A 143 -12.30 25.99 -7.58
C ARG A 143 -11.58 27.22 -8.12
N ARG A 144 -11.06 28.09 -7.26
CA ARG A 144 -10.30 29.28 -7.66
C ARG A 144 -8.97 28.92 -8.32
N LEU A 145 -8.25 27.93 -7.80
CA LEU A 145 -7.01 27.44 -8.40
C LEU A 145 -7.26 26.86 -9.80
N ASP A 146 -8.32 26.06 -9.95
CA ASP A 146 -8.70 25.49 -11.24
C ASP A 146 -9.10 26.57 -12.26
N ASP A 147 -9.84 27.59 -11.83
CA ASP A 147 -10.22 28.73 -12.65
C ASP A 147 -9.01 29.57 -13.08
N LEU A 148 -8.07 29.86 -12.16
CA LEU A 148 -6.82 30.56 -12.49
C LEU A 148 -5.96 29.76 -13.46
N GLU A 149 -5.81 28.45 -13.24
CA GLU A 149 -5.07 27.57 -14.14
C GLU A 149 -5.70 27.54 -15.53
N ASN A 150 -7.02 27.42 -15.64
CA ASN A 150 -7.68 27.46 -16.94
C ASN A 150 -7.57 28.83 -17.62
N ARG A 151 -7.70 29.94 -16.88
CA ARG A 151 -7.53 31.30 -17.43
C ARG A 151 -6.15 31.50 -18.05
N THR A 152 -5.10 31.06 -17.36
CA THR A 152 -3.73 31.14 -17.87
C THR A 152 -3.50 30.25 -19.11
N ARG A 153 -4.19 29.11 -19.19
CA ARG A 153 -4.12 28.17 -20.34
C ARG A 153 -5.09 28.52 -21.49
N ARG A 154 -5.96 29.52 -21.35
CA ARG A 154 -7.04 29.81 -22.33
C ARG A 154 -6.54 30.07 -23.76
N HIS A 155 -5.38 30.70 -23.86
CA HIS A 155 -4.69 31.05 -25.10
C HIS A 155 -3.82 29.90 -25.66
N ASN A 156 -3.72 28.79 -24.93
CA ASN A 156 -2.91 27.67 -25.34
C ASN A 156 -3.71 26.69 -26.21
N ILE A 157 -3.04 26.15 -27.22
CA ILE A 157 -3.49 25.01 -28.00
C ILE A 157 -2.52 23.86 -27.74
N ARG A 158 -3.07 22.66 -27.55
CA ARG A 158 -2.31 21.43 -27.41
C ARG A 158 -2.39 20.64 -28.71
N VAL A 159 -1.24 20.32 -29.28
CA VAL A 159 -1.10 19.70 -30.59
C VAL A 159 -0.48 18.32 -30.42
N GLY A 160 -1.26 17.28 -30.68
CA GLY A 160 -0.84 15.88 -30.61
C GLY A 160 -0.48 15.30 -31.97
N GLY A 161 0.30 14.23 -31.97
CA GLY A 161 0.60 13.45 -33.19
C GLY A 161 1.77 13.97 -34.03
N VAL A 162 2.62 14.84 -33.48
CA VAL A 162 3.83 15.33 -34.15
C VAL A 162 5.06 14.54 -33.66
N HIS A 163 5.73 13.82 -34.57
CA HIS A 163 6.93 13.03 -34.25
C HIS A 163 8.01 13.84 -33.53
N GLU A 164 8.86 13.16 -32.74
CA GLU A 164 9.85 13.83 -31.89
C GLU A 164 11.03 14.47 -32.64
N GLY A 165 11.24 14.11 -33.90
CA GLY A 165 12.32 14.63 -34.76
C GLY A 165 12.14 16.10 -35.17
N VAL A 166 10.92 16.65 -35.10
CA VAL A 166 10.69 18.08 -35.35
C VAL A 166 11.29 18.92 -34.23
N THR A 167 12.38 19.61 -34.53
CA THR A 167 13.06 20.58 -33.66
C THR A 167 12.41 21.97 -33.78
N GLU A 168 12.11 22.40 -35.01
CA GLU A 168 11.48 23.70 -35.32
C GLU A 168 9.96 23.64 -35.13
N THR A 169 9.54 23.47 -33.87
CA THR A 169 8.10 23.36 -33.53
C THR A 169 7.30 24.59 -33.89
N LYS A 170 7.88 25.80 -33.84
CA LYS A 170 7.17 27.05 -34.20
C LYS A 170 6.84 27.10 -35.68
N ASP A 171 7.82 26.89 -36.55
CA ASP A 171 7.65 26.99 -38.01
C ASP A 171 6.72 25.89 -38.54
N PHE A 172 6.85 24.68 -38.01
CA PHE A 172 5.92 23.60 -38.29
C PHE A 172 4.48 23.97 -37.92
N LEU A 173 4.26 24.53 -36.73
CA LEU A 173 2.93 24.93 -36.28
C LEU A 173 2.34 26.09 -37.09
N LEU A 174 3.16 27.07 -37.49
CA LEU A 174 2.72 28.15 -38.37
C LEU A 174 2.23 27.59 -39.71
N GLY A 175 3.01 26.70 -40.34
CA GLY A 175 2.61 26.03 -41.57
C GLY A 175 1.34 25.19 -41.39
N ALA A 176 1.24 24.45 -40.28
CA ALA A 176 0.05 23.65 -39.97
C ALA A 176 -1.20 24.51 -39.79
N PHE A 177 -1.11 25.62 -39.05
CA PHE A 177 -2.24 26.52 -38.81
C PHE A 177 -2.70 27.23 -40.09
N VAL A 178 -1.76 27.64 -40.95
CA VAL A 178 -2.07 28.18 -42.28
C VAL A 178 -2.84 27.15 -43.12
N HIS A 179 -2.37 25.89 -43.13
CA HIS A 179 -3.04 24.79 -43.83
C HIS A 179 -4.45 24.50 -43.26
N ILE A 180 -4.65 24.60 -41.94
CA ILE A 180 -5.96 24.40 -41.30
C ILE A 180 -6.94 25.54 -41.61
N LEU A 181 -6.45 26.79 -41.61
CA LEU A 181 -7.27 27.96 -41.85
C LEU A 181 -7.59 28.15 -43.35
N GLY A 182 -6.70 27.72 -44.25
CA GLY A 182 -6.81 27.96 -45.69
C GLY A 182 -6.64 29.45 -46.07
N CYS A 183 -5.89 30.19 -45.24
CA CYS A 183 -5.71 31.64 -45.33
C CYS A 183 -4.24 31.98 -45.66
N PRO A 184 -3.90 33.25 -45.97
CA PRO A 184 -2.52 33.66 -46.18
C PRO A 184 -1.59 33.31 -45.00
N PRO A 185 -0.26 33.30 -45.24
CA PRO A 185 0.71 32.93 -44.22
C PRO A 185 0.55 33.80 -42.97
N LEU A 186 0.45 33.14 -41.82
CA LEU A 186 0.44 33.80 -40.52
C LEU A 186 1.83 34.39 -40.24
N PRO A 187 1.93 35.58 -39.64
CA PRO A 187 3.22 36.13 -39.25
C PRO A 187 3.87 35.25 -38.18
N PHE A 188 5.20 35.24 -38.10
CA PHE A 188 5.91 34.49 -37.05
C PHE A 188 5.50 34.91 -35.62
N THR A 189 5.07 36.15 -35.46
CA THR A 189 4.52 36.70 -34.20
C THR A 189 3.18 36.09 -33.79
N ALA A 190 2.54 35.28 -34.64
CA ALA A 190 1.30 34.59 -34.32
C ALA A 190 1.47 33.50 -33.23
N ILE A 191 2.70 33.02 -33.01
CA ILE A 191 3.02 32.06 -31.95
C ILE A 191 4.11 32.64 -31.05
N ASP A 192 3.72 33.00 -29.82
CA ASP A 192 4.65 33.51 -28.81
C ASP A 192 5.60 32.40 -28.33
N ARG A 193 5.02 31.27 -27.91
CA ARG A 193 5.76 30.13 -27.35
C ARG A 193 5.24 28.82 -27.93
N ALA A 194 6.15 27.91 -28.26
CA ALA A 194 5.84 26.53 -28.61
C ALA A 194 6.89 25.62 -27.96
N HIS A 195 6.44 24.63 -27.20
CA HIS A 195 7.32 23.68 -26.52
C HIS A 195 6.62 22.33 -26.37
N ARG A 196 7.40 21.26 -26.25
CA ARG A 196 6.84 19.93 -25.98
C ARG A 196 6.42 19.84 -24.51
N ALA A 197 5.30 19.16 -24.26
CA ALA A 197 4.80 18.90 -22.92
C ALA A 197 5.85 18.16 -22.08
N LEU A 198 5.89 18.48 -20.79
CA LEU A 198 6.85 17.92 -19.84
C LEU A 198 6.47 16.47 -19.47
N ARG A 199 6.74 15.55 -20.39
CA ARG A 199 6.62 14.11 -20.25
C ARG A 199 7.95 13.47 -20.63
N PRO A 200 8.33 12.31 -20.06
CA PRO A 200 9.45 11.53 -20.57
C PRO A 200 9.29 11.27 -22.07
N LYS A 201 10.40 11.36 -22.81
CA LYS A 201 10.46 10.96 -24.21
C LYS A 201 10.03 9.49 -24.31
N ALA A 202 9.23 9.18 -25.32
CA ALA A 202 8.81 7.81 -25.58
C ALA A 202 10.04 6.91 -25.72
N ALA A 203 10.11 5.82 -24.95
CA ALA A 203 11.23 4.87 -24.99
C ALA A 203 11.24 4.01 -26.25
N THR A 204 10.12 3.97 -26.98
CA THR A 204 9.92 3.17 -28.18
C THR A 204 9.11 4.01 -29.17
N GLU A 205 9.39 3.89 -30.47
CA GLU A 205 8.66 4.59 -31.53
C GLU A 205 7.17 4.23 -31.59
N ALA A 206 6.77 3.12 -30.97
CA ALA A 206 5.37 2.71 -30.85
C ALA A 206 4.56 3.52 -29.82
N ALA A 207 5.22 4.21 -28.88
CA ALA A 207 4.54 5.03 -27.90
C ALA A 207 4.20 6.42 -28.49
N PRO A 208 3.05 7.01 -28.11
CA PRO A 208 2.61 8.27 -28.71
C PRO A 208 3.62 9.40 -28.41
N PRO A 209 3.92 10.26 -29.40
CA PRO A 209 4.86 11.34 -29.22
C PRO A 209 4.34 12.37 -28.21
N ARG A 210 5.25 13.18 -27.67
CA ARG A 210 4.90 14.26 -26.75
C ARG A 210 4.17 15.39 -27.47
N ASP A 211 2.99 15.71 -26.97
CA ASP A 211 2.20 16.83 -27.46
C ASP A 211 2.99 18.14 -27.37
N ILE A 212 2.78 19.03 -28.33
CA ILE A 212 3.31 20.38 -28.34
C ILE A 212 2.25 21.31 -27.74
N ILE A 213 2.64 22.12 -26.76
CA ILE A 213 1.82 23.19 -26.21
C ILE A 213 2.30 24.49 -26.85
N CYS A 214 1.40 25.17 -27.56
CA CYS A 214 1.68 26.47 -28.14
C CYS A 214 0.76 27.55 -27.54
N HIS A 215 1.33 28.72 -27.33
CA HIS A 215 0.64 29.91 -26.83
C HIS A 215 0.44 30.90 -27.98
N LEU A 216 -0.81 31.32 -28.19
CA LEU A 216 -1.17 32.32 -29.18
C LEU A 216 -1.53 33.64 -28.48
N PRO A 217 -0.89 34.76 -28.83
CA PRO A 217 -1.18 36.05 -28.20
C PRO A 217 -2.61 36.52 -28.51
N ASP A 218 -3.10 36.25 -29.72
CA ASP A 218 -4.47 36.59 -30.12
C ASP A 218 -5.46 35.44 -29.85
N PHE A 219 -6.47 35.72 -29.02
CA PHE A 219 -7.54 34.78 -28.73
C PHE A 219 -8.43 34.51 -29.95
N ALA A 220 -8.64 35.50 -30.82
CA ALA A 220 -9.51 35.36 -31.99
C ALA A 220 -8.90 34.37 -32.99
N LEU A 221 -7.60 34.50 -33.28
CA LEU A 221 -6.86 33.53 -34.08
C LEU A 221 -6.95 32.12 -33.48
N LYS A 222 -6.73 31.99 -32.17
CA LYS A 222 -6.84 30.71 -31.47
C LYS A 222 -8.23 30.09 -31.61
N ASP A 223 -9.30 30.89 -31.49
CA ASP A 223 -10.66 30.37 -31.62
C ASP A 223 -10.99 29.99 -33.06
N ALA A 224 -10.54 30.76 -34.06
CA ALA A 224 -10.70 30.40 -35.48
C ALA A 224 -10.03 29.06 -35.81
N ILE A 225 -8.79 28.84 -35.35
CA ILE A 225 -8.07 27.57 -35.52
C ILE A 225 -8.85 26.43 -34.84
N MET A 226 -9.28 26.62 -33.58
CA MET A 226 -10.02 25.59 -32.84
C MET A 226 -11.40 25.30 -33.43
N GLN A 227 -12.08 26.29 -34.00
CA GLN A 227 -13.36 26.09 -34.69
C GLN A 227 -13.17 25.24 -35.95
N LYS A 228 -12.18 25.55 -36.79
CA LYS A 228 -11.83 24.70 -37.95
C LYS A 228 -11.42 23.31 -37.53
N ALA A 229 -10.62 23.19 -36.47
CA ALA A 229 -10.19 21.91 -35.93
C ALA A 229 -11.37 21.02 -35.46
N ARG A 230 -12.47 21.59 -34.97
CA ARG A 230 -13.66 20.82 -34.59
C ARG A 230 -14.38 20.18 -35.78
N THR A 231 -14.24 20.73 -36.99
CA THR A 231 -14.83 20.16 -38.20
C THR A 231 -14.17 18.83 -38.60
N ARG A 232 -12.88 18.67 -38.30
CA ARG A 232 -12.11 17.45 -38.63
C ARG A 232 -11.22 17.05 -37.46
N ARG A 233 -11.45 15.86 -36.91
CA ARG A 233 -10.68 15.36 -35.75
C ARG A 233 -9.18 15.27 -35.99
N LYS A 234 -8.78 14.89 -37.21
CA LYS A 234 -7.38 14.65 -37.61
C LYS A 234 -7.05 15.48 -38.85
N TRP A 235 -5.88 16.11 -38.85
CA TRP A 235 -5.36 16.91 -39.95
C TRP A 235 -4.06 16.31 -40.46
N ARG A 236 -3.86 16.24 -41.77
CA ARG A 236 -2.59 15.81 -42.36
C ARG A 236 -1.76 17.02 -42.76
N PHE A 237 -0.50 17.08 -42.34
CA PHE A 237 0.43 18.15 -42.70
C PHE A 237 1.88 17.65 -42.63
N ALA A 238 2.66 17.89 -43.69
CA ALA A 238 4.08 17.50 -43.78
C ALA A 238 4.35 16.06 -43.29
N GLU A 239 3.56 15.10 -43.80
CA GLU A 239 3.58 13.66 -43.45
C GLU A 239 3.05 13.29 -42.05
N GLU A 240 2.80 14.27 -41.18
CA GLU A 240 2.24 14.05 -39.85
C GLU A 240 0.70 14.03 -39.85
N THR A 241 0.13 13.29 -38.89
CA THR A 241 -1.30 13.36 -38.58
C THR A 241 -1.50 14.07 -37.24
N ILE A 242 -1.93 15.32 -37.33
CA ILE A 242 -2.06 16.25 -36.22
C ILE A 242 -3.47 16.23 -35.63
N GLU A 243 -3.54 16.25 -34.30
CA GLU A 243 -4.78 16.44 -33.54
C GLU A 243 -4.68 17.69 -32.66
N LEU A 244 -5.75 18.48 -32.62
CA LEU A 244 -5.79 19.78 -31.91
C LEU A 244 -6.75 19.71 -30.74
N TYR A 245 -6.26 20.09 -29.57
CA TYR A 245 -6.98 20.07 -28.32
C TYR A 245 -6.87 21.41 -27.60
N GLN A 246 -7.90 21.72 -26.82
CA GLN A 246 -7.80 22.80 -25.84
C GLN A 246 -6.84 22.36 -24.72
N ASP A 247 -5.90 23.21 -24.34
CA ASP A 247 -5.14 23.02 -23.11
C ASP A 247 -6.04 23.38 -21.91
N LEU A 248 -6.39 22.38 -21.11
CA LEU A 248 -7.24 22.49 -19.94
C LEU A 248 -6.49 21.98 -18.72
N SER A 249 -6.85 22.47 -17.54
CA SER A 249 -6.28 21.97 -16.30
C SER A 249 -6.51 20.45 -16.13
N PRO A 250 -5.63 19.76 -15.40
CA PRO A 250 -5.82 18.34 -15.07
C PRO A 250 -7.13 18.07 -14.35
N HIS A 251 -7.55 18.99 -13.46
CA HIS A 251 -8.79 18.88 -12.70
C HIS A 251 -10.02 18.95 -13.62
N THR A 252 -10.08 19.96 -14.50
CA THR A 252 -11.14 20.07 -15.51
C THR A 252 -11.19 18.86 -16.44
N LEU A 253 -10.04 18.34 -16.88
CA LEU A 253 -9.98 17.12 -17.68
C LEU A 253 -10.51 15.90 -16.89
N SER A 254 -10.18 15.79 -15.60
CA SER A 254 -10.70 14.74 -14.73
C SER A 254 -12.22 14.81 -14.60
N ALA A 255 -12.75 16.01 -14.36
CA ALA A 255 -14.19 16.23 -14.26
C ALA A 255 -14.93 15.89 -15.57
N ARG A 256 -14.38 16.26 -16.74
CA ARG A 256 -14.93 15.84 -18.04
C ARG A 256 -14.93 14.32 -18.23
N ARG A 257 -13.88 13.62 -17.75
CA ARG A 257 -13.83 12.15 -17.78
C ARG A 257 -14.88 11.54 -16.85
N ALA A 258 -15.12 12.13 -15.68
CA ALA A 258 -16.15 11.68 -14.76
C ALA A 258 -17.57 11.82 -15.36
N LEU A 259 -17.79 12.86 -16.18
CA LEU A 259 -19.04 13.08 -16.91
C LEU A 259 -19.17 12.24 -18.20
N ARG A 260 -18.18 11.40 -18.54
CA ARG A 260 -18.23 10.55 -19.73
C ARG A 260 -19.48 9.67 -19.81
N PRO A 261 -19.95 9.01 -18.74
CA PRO A 261 -21.18 8.22 -18.79
C PRO A 261 -22.40 9.06 -19.18
N VAL A 262 -22.50 10.29 -18.67
CA VAL A 262 -23.58 11.22 -19.02
C VAL A 262 -23.50 11.59 -20.50
N THR A 263 -22.30 11.92 -20.99
CA THR A 263 -22.13 12.26 -22.42
C THR A 263 -22.39 11.09 -23.36
N GLN A 264 -22.20 9.84 -22.91
CA GLN A 264 -22.54 8.64 -23.68
C GLN A 264 -24.05 8.49 -23.80
N LEU A 265 -24.78 8.66 -22.70
CA LEU A 265 -26.25 8.65 -22.71
C LEU A 265 -26.83 9.75 -23.62
N LEU A 266 -26.26 10.96 -23.60
CA LEU A 266 -26.68 12.04 -24.50
C LEU A 266 -26.45 11.68 -25.97
N GLN A 267 -25.34 11.00 -26.29
CA GLN A 267 -25.07 10.51 -27.65
C GLN A 267 -26.03 9.41 -28.08
N GLU A 268 -26.31 8.46 -27.19
CA GLU A 268 -27.27 7.37 -27.42
C GLU A 268 -28.70 7.90 -27.62
N ALA A 269 -29.06 8.99 -26.94
CA ALA A 269 -30.33 9.68 -27.09
C ALA A 269 -30.36 10.71 -28.25
N GLU A 270 -29.29 10.80 -29.05
CA GLU A 270 -29.13 11.77 -30.15
C GLU A 270 -29.31 13.24 -29.72
N LEU A 271 -29.08 13.55 -28.45
CA LEU A 271 -29.17 14.90 -27.92
C LEU A 271 -27.84 15.65 -28.15
N PRO A 272 -27.87 16.81 -28.86
CA PRO A 272 -26.67 17.60 -29.05
C PRO A 272 -26.22 18.20 -27.71
N TYR A 273 -24.93 18.07 -27.40
CA TYR A 273 -24.32 18.71 -26.24
C TYR A 273 -23.02 19.40 -26.64
N ARG A 274 -22.58 20.35 -25.82
CA ARG A 274 -21.33 21.07 -26.05
C ARG A 274 -20.63 21.39 -24.73
N TRP A 275 -19.35 21.02 -24.66
CA TRP A 275 -18.49 21.51 -23.60
C TRP A 275 -18.29 23.02 -23.66
N GLY A 276 -18.74 23.74 -22.64
CA GLY A 276 -18.32 25.10 -22.37
C GLY A 276 -17.00 25.16 -21.61
N PHE A 277 -16.43 26.36 -21.52
CA PHE A 277 -15.15 26.62 -20.86
C PHE A 277 -15.36 27.23 -19.46
N PRO A 278 -14.60 26.80 -18.43
CA PRO A 278 -13.68 25.66 -18.45
C PRO A 278 -14.44 24.31 -18.40
N LEU A 279 -15.56 24.26 -17.68
CA LEU A 279 -16.40 23.08 -17.50
C LEU A 279 -17.88 23.45 -17.42
N SER A 280 -18.62 23.21 -18.50
CA SER A 280 -20.08 23.16 -18.53
C SER A 280 -20.50 22.14 -19.60
N LEU A 281 -21.58 21.39 -19.39
CA LEU A 281 -22.08 20.37 -20.32
C LEU A 281 -23.40 20.81 -20.96
#